data_AF-A0A346RX23-F1
#
_entry.id   AF-A0A346RX23-F1
#
_cell.length_a   1.000
_cell.length_b   1.000
_cell.length_c   1.000
_cell.angle_alpha   90.00
_cell.angle_beta   90.00
_cell.angle_gamma   90.00
#
_symmetry.space_group_name_H-M   'P 1'
#
loop_
_entity.id
_entity.type
_entity.pdbx_description
1 polymer ?
#
loop_
_entity_poly.entity_id
_entity_poly.type
_entity_poly.pdbx_seq_one_letter_code
_entity_poly.pdbx_strand_id
1 'polypeptide(L)'
;MATNTIGLTLIEDSHEVEVVYVDGKYTPTKDLKKSQPWMASRWPSKRDFPSGQFRLRAYSPYLRTTWQREWKIRDGQDLSRFAKTVARELRKATTEISEEFAVASEQIRREREEWARQREKWRIEHDNKIRQEAVTKSTVALEGIISDWCRVKKIHEFFDELETAIGHSPDERKAQLHDRLHSARELTRIPDVLEILKAWKTPEEIYEEKKRRG
;
A
#
# COMPACT_ATOMS: atom_id res chain seq x y z
N MET A 1 -32.03 -18.94 14.05
CA MET A 1 -31.82 -18.20 15.32
C MET A 1 -30.51 -17.44 15.19
N ALA A 2 -30.51 -16.12 15.35
CA ALA A 2 -29.26 -15.35 15.40
C ALA A 2 -28.55 -15.68 16.71
N THR A 3 -27.27 -16.05 16.65
CA THR A 3 -26.47 -16.36 17.85
C THR A 3 -25.71 -15.10 18.23
N ASN A 4 -26.09 -14.46 19.34
CA ASN A 4 -25.38 -13.31 19.86
C ASN A 4 -24.22 -13.77 20.72
N THR A 5 -23.01 -13.42 20.28
CA THR A 5 -21.79 -13.71 21.02
C THR A 5 -21.47 -12.54 21.94
N ILE A 6 -21.14 -12.84 23.19
CA ILE A 6 -20.68 -11.86 24.16
C ILE A 6 -19.33 -12.33 24.68
N GLY A 7 -18.30 -11.50 24.54
CA GLY A 7 -17.00 -11.75 25.12
C GLY A 7 -17.02 -11.46 26.63
N LEU A 8 -16.44 -12.34 27.43
CA LEU A 8 -16.27 -12.16 28.87
C LEU A 8 -14.79 -12.17 29.22
N THR A 9 -14.38 -11.28 30.11
CA THR A 9 -13.00 -11.18 30.60
C THR A 9 -13.01 -10.88 32.10
N LEU A 10 -12.32 -11.71 32.88
CA LEU A 10 -12.03 -11.43 34.27
C LEU A 10 -10.71 -10.66 34.36
N ILE A 11 -10.72 -9.52 35.05
CA ILE A 11 -9.59 -8.61 35.17
C ILE A 11 -9.28 -8.44 36.65
N GLU A 12 -8.02 -8.63 37.04
CA GLU A 12 -7.53 -8.23 38.34
C GLU A 12 -7.14 -6.74 38.29
N ASP A 13 -7.64 -5.96 39.23
CA ASP A 13 -7.26 -4.55 39.35
C ASP A 13 -5.85 -4.45 39.93
N SER A 14 -5.08 -3.48 39.45
CA SER A 14 -3.79 -3.12 40.01
C SER A 14 -3.93 -1.92 40.96
N HIS A 15 -3.00 -1.83 41.90
CA HIS A 15 -2.82 -0.64 42.72
C HIS A 15 -1.35 -0.27 42.80
N GLU A 16 -1.09 1.03 42.89
CA GLU A 16 0.27 1.56 42.99
C GLU A 16 0.81 1.32 44.40
N VAL A 17 1.94 0.61 44.49
CA VAL A 17 2.62 0.28 45.74
C VAL A 17 4.04 0.84 45.71
N GLU A 18 4.48 1.42 46.82
CA GLU A 18 5.87 1.79 47.02
C GLU A 18 6.72 0.53 47.25
N VAL A 19 7.76 0.39 46.43
CA VAL A 19 8.65 -0.76 46.40
C VAL A 19 10.11 -0.35 46.43
N VAL A 20 10.93 -1.24 46.94
CA VAL A 20 12.39 -1.18 46.88
C VAL A 20 12.91 -2.38 46.10
N TYR A 21 13.97 -2.19 45.32
CA TYR A 21 14.63 -3.29 44.62
C TYR A 21 15.66 -3.95 45.54
N VAL A 22 15.37 -5.17 45.99
CA VAL A 22 16.19 -5.94 46.93
C VAL A 22 16.39 -7.35 46.37
N ASP A 23 17.63 -7.84 46.38
CA ASP A 23 17.98 -9.21 45.95
C ASP A 23 17.41 -9.61 44.58
N GLY A 24 17.41 -8.67 43.63
CA GLY A 24 16.94 -8.90 42.26
C GLY A 24 15.43 -8.79 42.05
N LYS A 25 14.66 -8.44 43.09
CA LYS A 25 13.19 -8.37 43.05
C LYS A 25 12.67 -7.04 43.59
N TYR A 26 11.54 -6.57 43.06
CA TYR A 26 10.78 -5.48 43.69
C TYR A 26 10.00 -6.01 44.89
N THR A 27 10.27 -5.45 46.07
CA THR A 27 9.63 -5.80 47.34
C THR A 27 8.88 -4.59 47.87
N PRO A 28 7.58 -4.71 48.22
CA PRO A 28 6.83 -3.65 48.89
C PRO A 28 7.56 -3.16 50.15
N THR A 29 7.55 -1.85 50.38
CA THR A 29 8.20 -1.23 51.56
C THR A 29 7.66 -1.81 52.88
N LYS A 30 6.38 -2.19 52.90
CA LYS A 30 5.71 -2.85 54.04
C LYS A 30 6.23 -4.27 54.33
N ASP A 31 6.79 -4.95 53.33
CA ASP A 31 7.23 -6.34 53.40
C ASP A 31 8.75 -6.46 53.63
N LEU A 32 9.45 -5.34 53.82
CA LEU A 32 10.88 -5.32 54.10
C LEU A 32 11.18 -5.99 55.45
N LYS A 33 12.32 -6.70 55.51
CA LYS A 33 12.80 -7.27 56.77
C LYS A 33 13.07 -6.16 57.78
N LYS A 34 12.87 -6.45 59.08
CA LYS A 34 13.09 -5.49 60.18
C LYS A 34 14.51 -4.86 60.20
N SER A 35 15.50 -5.49 59.58
CA SER A 35 16.87 -4.98 59.44
C SER A 35 17.12 -4.07 58.23
N GLN A 36 16.14 -3.93 57.34
CA GLN A 36 16.23 -3.20 56.07
C GLN A 36 15.43 -1.87 55.95
N PRO A 37 14.88 -1.22 57.01
CA PRO A 37 14.10 0.02 56.86
C PRO A 37 14.84 1.15 56.14
N TRP A 38 16.16 1.21 56.29
CA TRP A 38 17.02 2.21 55.64
C TRP A 38 17.03 2.13 54.11
N MET A 39 16.61 1.00 53.52
CA MET A 39 16.53 0.86 52.07
C MET A 39 15.31 1.61 51.50
N ALA A 40 14.22 1.72 52.27
CA ALA A 40 13.00 2.42 51.86
C ALA A 40 13.17 3.93 51.75
N SER A 41 14.11 4.52 52.50
CA SER A 41 14.37 5.96 52.48
C SER A 41 15.34 6.41 51.38
N ARG A 42 16.12 5.48 50.80
CA ARG A 42 17.22 5.83 49.91
C ARG A 42 16.79 5.85 48.43
N TRP A 43 15.92 4.92 48.02
CA TRP A 43 15.43 4.81 46.63
C TRP A 43 14.03 4.17 46.54
N PRO A 44 12.96 4.81 47.05
CA PRO A 44 11.61 4.31 46.82
C PRO A 44 11.24 4.47 45.34
N SER A 45 10.60 3.45 44.76
CA SER A 45 9.99 3.51 43.43
C SER A 45 8.55 3.04 43.52
N LYS A 46 7.70 3.50 42.61
CA LYS A 46 6.29 3.09 42.58
C LYS A 46 6.06 2.09 41.45
N ARG A 47 5.33 1.01 41.75
CA ARG A 47 4.95 0.00 40.76
C ARG A 47 3.53 -0.51 40.99
N ASP A 48 2.90 -0.92 39.91
CA ASP A 48 1.60 -1.58 39.95
C ASP A 48 1.74 -3.01 40.48
N PHE A 49 0.98 -3.31 41.52
CA PHE A 49 0.86 -4.65 42.10
C PHE A 49 -0.58 -5.15 42.01
N PRO A 50 -0.78 -6.48 41.87
CA PRO A 50 -2.09 -7.10 41.94
C PRO A 50 -2.79 -6.73 43.24
N SER A 51 -4.02 -6.21 43.16
CA SER A 51 -4.79 -5.81 44.34
C SER A 51 -5.55 -6.97 44.98
N GLY A 52 -5.68 -8.12 44.30
CA GLY A 52 -6.60 -9.18 44.67
C GLY A 52 -8.07 -8.84 44.43
N GLN A 53 -8.39 -7.60 44.00
CA GLN A 53 -9.74 -7.20 43.62
C GLN A 53 -9.97 -7.51 42.15
N PHE A 54 -11.08 -8.17 41.85
CA PHE A 54 -11.43 -8.58 40.50
C PHE A 54 -12.64 -7.83 39.97
N ARG A 55 -12.66 -7.60 38.67
CA ARG A 55 -13.85 -7.15 37.93
C ARG A 55 -14.10 -8.03 36.72
N LEU A 56 -15.38 -8.24 36.43
CA LEU A 56 -15.82 -8.89 35.21
C LEU A 56 -16.14 -7.82 34.18
N ARG A 57 -15.62 -7.97 32.96
CA ARG A 57 -15.98 -7.15 31.79
C ARG A 57 -16.67 -8.02 30.76
N ALA A 58 -17.80 -7.55 30.23
CA ALA A 58 -18.45 -8.06 29.03
C ALA A 58 -18.29 -7.07 27.88
N TYR A 59 -18.14 -7.56 26.67
CA TYR A 59 -18.06 -6.73 25.48
C TYR A 59 -18.66 -7.43 24.26
N SER A 60 -19.06 -6.63 23.28
CA SER A 60 -19.47 -7.14 21.97
C SER A 60 -18.23 -7.42 21.13
N PRO A 61 -18.02 -8.66 20.64
CA PRO A 61 -16.87 -9.01 19.82
C PRO A 61 -17.03 -8.56 18.36
N TYR A 62 -18.19 -8.00 18.00
CA TYR A 62 -18.47 -7.61 16.63
C TYR A 62 -17.72 -6.34 16.24
N LEU A 63 -17.18 -6.34 15.02
CA LEU A 63 -16.43 -5.20 14.49
C LEU A 63 -17.28 -3.93 14.49
N ARG A 64 -16.69 -2.80 14.93
CA ARG A 64 -17.32 -1.46 15.00
C ARG A 64 -18.52 -1.36 15.94
N THR A 65 -18.63 -2.29 16.88
CA THR A 65 -19.51 -2.13 18.04
C THR A 65 -18.70 -1.61 19.22
N THR A 66 -19.35 -0.88 20.12
CA THR A 66 -18.77 -0.19 21.28
C THR A 66 -19.37 -0.66 22.58
N TRP A 67 -20.42 -1.50 22.51
CA TRP A 67 -21.05 -2.06 23.69
C TRP A 67 -20.06 -2.81 24.58
N GLN A 68 -20.01 -2.38 25.84
CA GLN A 68 -19.28 -3.02 26.91
C GLN A 68 -19.95 -2.75 28.26
N ARG A 69 -19.76 -3.66 29.22
CA ARG A 69 -20.18 -3.48 30.61
C ARG A 69 -19.16 -4.06 31.57
N GLU A 70 -19.07 -3.47 32.75
CA GLU A 70 -18.16 -3.91 33.80
C GLU A 70 -18.88 -4.05 35.14
N TRP A 71 -18.48 -5.06 35.91
CA TRP A 71 -18.97 -5.32 37.26
C TRP A 71 -17.79 -5.59 38.19
N LYS A 72 -17.68 -4.83 39.28
CA LYS A 72 -16.71 -5.11 40.35
C LYS A 72 -17.19 -6.28 41.21
N ILE A 73 -16.29 -7.22 41.50
CA ILE A 73 -16.53 -8.35 42.41
C ILE A 73 -16.11 -7.90 43.80
N ARG A 74 -17.06 -7.88 44.75
CA ARG A 74 -16.79 -7.46 46.13
C ARG A 74 -16.24 -8.62 46.95
N ASP A 75 -15.41 -8.29 47.94
CA ASP A 75 -14.91 -9.28 48.90
C ASP A 75 -16.06 -9.94 49.65
N GLY A 76 -16.01 -11.28 49.77
CA GLY A 76 -17.05 -12.08 50.42
C GLY A 76 -18.39 -12.14 49.69
N GLN A 77 -18.48 -11.64 48.45
CA GLN A 77 -19.70 -11.69 47.64
C GLN A 77 -20.06 -13.14 47.25
N ASP A 78 -21.35 -13.46 47.32
CA ASP A 78 -21.88 -14.71 46.75
C ASP A 78 -21.75 -14.70 45.22
N LEU A 79 -20.77 -15.46 44.72
CA LEU A 79 -20.48 -15.58 43.30
C LEU A 79 -21.61 -16.23 42.49
N SER A 80 -22.40 -17.12 43.11
CA SER A 80 -23.56 -17.74 42.44
C SER A 80 -24.66 -16.72 42.19
N ARG A 81 -24.97 -15.90 43.19
CA ARG A 81 -25.94 -14.80 43.05
C ARG A 81 -25.43 -13.71 42.10
N PHE A 82 -24.13 -13.42 42.14
CA PHE A 82 -23.49 -12.50 41.20
C PHE A 82 -23.62 -13.00 39.76
N ALA A 83 -23.23 -14.24 39.48
CA ALA A 83 -23.30 -14.83 38.15
C ALA A 83 -24.74 -14.82 37.60
N LYS A 84 -25.75 -15.13 38.42
CA LYS A 84 -27.16 -15.02 38.02
C LYS A 84 -27.57 -13.59 37.66
N THR A 85 -27.06 -12.60 38.40
CA THR A 85 -27.33 -11.18 38.13
C THR A 85 -26.71 -10.75 36.80
N VAL A 86 -25.43 -11.07 36.59
CA VAL A 86 -24.71 -10.81 35.33
C VAL A 86 -25.43 -11.49 34.16
N ALA A 87 -25.75 -12.79 34.27
CA ALA A 87 -26.43 -13.52 33.19
C ALA A 87 -27.78 -12.88 32.80
N ARG A 88 -28.53 -12.34 33.76
CA ARG A 88 -29.78 -11.61 33.49
C ARG A 88 -29.53 -10.29 32.77
N GLU A 89 -28.50 -9.54 33.14
CA GLU A 89 -28.14 -8.29 32.47
C GLU A 89 -27.64 -8.54 31.04
N LEU A 90 -26.80 -9.56 30.85
CA LEU A 90 -26.34 -9.98 29.53
C LEU A 90 -27.50 -10.40 28.62
N ARG A 91 -28.47 -11.16 29.15
CA ARG A 91 -29.68 -11.51 28.40
C ARG A 91 -30.45 -10.27 27.93
N LYS A 92 -30.56 -9.24 28.77
CA LYS A 92 -31.22 -7.97 28.38
C LYS A 92 -30.42 -7.20 27.34
N ALA A 93 -29.10 -7.20 27.46
CA ALA A 93 -28.21 -6.51 26.53
C ALA A 93 -28.15 -7.17 25.15
N THR A 94 -28.60 -8.42 25.01
CA THR A 94 -28.67 -9.13 23.71
C THR A 94 -29.34 -8.27 22.62
N THR A 95 -30.43 -7.58 22.93
CA THR A 95 -31.14 -6.74 21.97
C THR A 95 -30.30 -5.52 21.56
N GLU A 96 -29.69 -4.83 22.52
CA GLU A 96 -28.83 -3.68 22.30
C GLU A 96 -27.63 -4.05 21.40
N ILE A 97 -26.98 -5.18 21.68
CA ILE A 97 -25.87 -5.70 20.88
C ILE A 97 -26.32 -6.07 19.46
N SER A 98 -27.50 -6.68 19.30
CA SER A 98 -28.06 -7.00 17.98
C SER A 98 -28.30 -5.75 17.13
N GLU A 99 -28.87 -4.70 17.74
CA GLU A 99 -29.17 -3.45 17.05
C GLU A 99 -27.88 -2.74 16.63
N GLU A 100 -26.90 -2.64 17.53
CA GLU A 100 -25.59 -2.05 17.22
C GLU A 100 -24.87 -2.84 16.11
N PHE A 101 -24.91 -4.18 16.18
CA PHE A 101 -24.33 -5.05 15.16
C PHE A 101 -25.00 -4.88 13.79
N ALA A 102 -26.32 -4.76 13.74
CA ALA A 102 -27.05 -4.56 12.48
C ALA A 102 -26.64 -3.23 11.81
N VAL A 103 -26.57 -2.15 12.59
CA VAL A 103 -26.12 -0.84 12.11
C VAL A 103 -24.67 -0.90 11.61
N ALA A 104 -23.77 -1.47 12.40
CA ALA A 104 -22.36 -1.62 12.04
C ALA A 104 -22.17 -2.46 10.76
N SER A 105 -22.94 -3.54 10.62
CA SER A 105 -22.89 -4.42 9.45
C SER A 105 -23.34 -3.70 8.18
N GLU A 106 -24.39 -2.91 8.25
CA GLU A 106 -24.87 -2.11 7.11
C GLU A 106 -23.86 -1.04 6.69
N GLN A 107 -23.20 -0.37 7.65
CA GLN A 107 -22.13 0.58 7.36
C GLN A 107 -20.94 -0.11 6.68
N ILE A 108 -20.48 -1.24 7.23
CA ILE A 108 -19.39 -2.03 6.64
C ILE A 108 -19.75 -2.47 5.22
N ARG A 109 -21.00 -2.89 4.98
CA ARG A 109 -21.47 -3.29 3.65
C ARG A 109 -21.40 -2.12 2.67
N ARG A 110 -21.94 -0.95 3.03
CA ARG A 110 -21.92 0.26 2.18
C ARG A 110 -20.51 0.70 1.84
N GLU A 111 -19.62 0.74 2.83
CA GLU A 111 -18.22 1.11 2.60
C GLU A 111 -17.50 0.10 1.70
N ARG A 112 -17.77 -1.20 1.86
CA ARG A 112 -17.22 -2.23 0.96
C ARG A 112 -17.70 -2.04 -0.47
N GLU A 113 -18.97 -1.73 -0.68
CA GLU A 113 -19.54 -1.45 -1.99
C GLU A 113 -18.97 -0.18 -2.62
N GLU A 114 -18.82 0.89 -1.84
CA GLU A 114 -18.17 2.12 -2.27
C GLU A 114 -16.70 1.88 -2.63
N TRP A 115 -15.96 1.19 -1.76
CA TRP A 115 -14.57 0.85 -1.99
C TRP A 115 -14.40 -0.04 -3.23
N ALA A 116 -15.29 -1.00 -3.45
CA ALA A 116 -15.28 -1.82 -4.66
C ALA A 116 -15.53 -0.98 -5.93
N ARG A 117 -16.52 -0.07 -5.90
CA ARG A 117 -16.80 0.85 -7.00
C ARG A 117 -15.63 1.78 -7.29
N GLN A 118 -14.99 2.32 -6.25
CA GLN A 118 -13.82 3.18 -6.41
C GLN A 118 -12.66 2.39 -7.01
N ARG A 119 -12.33 1.22 -6.47
CA ARG A 119 -11.25 0.38 -7.03
C ARG A 119 -11.48 0.04 -8.50
N GLU A 120 -12.72 -0.25 -8.89
CA GLU A 120 -13.02 -0.53 -10.30
C GLU A 120 -12.82 0.70 -11.17
N LYS A 121 -13.26 1.89 -10.72
CA LYS A 121 -12.96 3.16 -11.42
C LYS A 121 -11.47 3.39 -11.56
N TRP A 122 -10.71 3.27 -10.46
CA TRP A 122 -9.26 3.40 -10.46
C TRP A 122 -8.59 2.40 -11.41
N ARG A 123 -9.07 1.15 -11.47
CA ARG A 123 -8.55 0.13 -12.39
C ARG A 123 -8.76 0.53 -13.85
N ILE A 124 -9.95 1.00 -14.21
CA ILE A 124 -10.28 1.45 -15.57
C ILE A 124 -9.48 2.70 -15.94
N GLU A 125 -9.44 3.71 -15.07
CA GLU A 125 -8.70 4.94 -15.30
C GLU A 125 -7.19 4.69 -15.44
N HIS A 126 -6.65 3.81 -14.61
CA HIS A 126 -5.25 3.41 -14.69
C HIS A 126 -4.96 2.68 -16.01
N ASP A 127 -5.80 1.72 -16.41
CA ASP A 127 -5.67 1.01 -17.69
C ASP A 127 -5.72 1.98 -18.88
N ASN A 128 -6.69 2.89 -18.87
CA ASN A 128 -6.83 3.93 -19.89
C ASN A 128 -5.60 4.82 -19.96
N LYS A 129 -5.02 5.19 -18.81
CA LYS A 129 -3.79 5.98 -18.77
C LYS A 129 -2.61 5.23 -19.38
N ILE A 130 -2.44 3.95 -19.05
CA ILE A 130 -1.38 3.12 -19.65
C ILE A 130 -1.56 3.04 -21.17
N ARG A 131 -2.79 2.80 -21.65
CA ARG A 131 -3.10 2.77 -23.10
C ARG A 131 -2.75 4.09 -23.77
N GLN A 132 -3.18 5.21 -23.21
CA GLN A 132 -2.90 6.53 -23.78
C GLN A 132 -1.40 6.81 -23.83
N GLU A 133 -0.67 6.51 -22.76
CA GLU A 133 0.79 6.65 -22.75
C GLU A 133 1.47 5.73 -23.77
N ALA A 134 0.95 4.52 -23.98
CA ALA A 134 1.48 3.59 -24.97
C ALA A 134 1.28 4.09 -26.40
N VAL A 135 0.09 4.62 -26.70
CA VAL A 135 -0.21 5.28 -27.99
C VAL A 135 0.73 6.46 -28.20
N THR A 136 0.78 7.40 -27.26
CA THR A 136 1.64 8.59 -27.38
C THR A 136 3.10 8.21 -27.58
N LYS A 137 3.62 7.27 -26.80
CA LYS A 137 5.02 6.84 -26.91
C LYS A 137 5.31 6.19 -28.26
N SER A 138 4.41 5.33 -28.74
CA SER A 138 4.56 4.67 -30.04
C SER A 138 4.48 5.67 -31.19
N THR A 139 3.55 6.63 -31.13
CA THR A 139 3.40 7.71 -32.13
C THR A 139 4.66 8.56 -32.21
N VAL A 140 5.16 9.06 -31.08
CA VAL A 140 6.39 9.87 -31.05
C VAL A 140 7.59 9.10 -31.63
N ALA A 141 7.70 7.80 -31.31
CA ALA A 141 8.75 6.97 -31.89
C ALA A 141 8.58 6.81 -33.41
N LEU A 142 7.36 6.58 -33.90
CA LEU A 142 7.07 6.44 -35.32
C LEU A 142 7.33 7.74 -36.10
N GLU A 143 6.95 8.89 -35.53
CA GLU A 143 7.25 10.21 -36.10
C GLU A 143 8.76 10.43 -36.24
N GLY A 144 9.55 10.00 -35.25
CA GLY A 144 11.00 9.99 -35.34
C GLY A 144 11.52 9.18 -36.53
N ILE A 145 11.00 7.95 -36.71
CA ILE A 145 11.37 7.07 -37.83
C ILE A 145 11.01 7.69 -39.19
N ILE A 146 9.82 8.29 -39.29
CA ILE A 146 9.38 9.00 -40.51
C ILE A 146 10.31 10.17 -40.81
N SER A 147 10.69 10.94 -39.79
CA SER A 147 11.63 12.07 -39.93
C SER A 147 12.99 11.61 -40.44
N ASP A 148 13.53 10.55 -39.85
CA ASP A 148 14.81 9.96 -40.25
C ASP A 148 14.76 9.44 -41.69
N TRP A 149 13.68 8.74 -42.07
CA TRP A 149 13.48 8.29 -43.45
C TRP A 149 13.39 9.44 -44.44
N CYS A 150 12.66 10.51 -44.10
CA CYS A 150 12.58 11.71 -44.93
C CYS A 150 13.96 12.34 -45.15
N ARG A 151 14.79 12.38 -44.10
CA ARG A 151 16.17 12.88 -44.20
C ARG A 151 17.02 12.00 -45.12
N VAL A 152 16.92 10.68 -44.98
CA VAL A 152 17.63 9.70 -45.82
C VAL A 152 17.24 9.88 -47.29
N LYS A 153 15.94 9.95 -47.58
CA LYS A 153 15.44 10.14 -48.94
C LYS A 153 15.98 11.43 -49.57
N LYS A 154 15.98 12.54 -48.84
CA LYS A 154 16.54 13.81 -49.30
C LYS A 154 18.04 13.75 -49.62
N ILE A 155 18.81 12.97 -48.85
CA ILE A 155 20.24 12.77 -49.11
C ILE A 155 20.43 11.98 -50.42
N HIS A 156 19.63 10.93 -50.64
CA HIS A 156 19.67 10.18 -51.91
C HIS A 156 19.26 11.05 -53.10
N GLU A 157 18.14 11.78 -52.99
CA GLU A 157 17.68 12.73 -54.03
C GLU A 157 18.76 13.76 -54.37
N PHE A 158 19.43 14.34 -53.37
CA PHE A 158 20.54 15.28 -53.58
C PHE A 158 21.69 14.64 -54.39
N PHE A 159 22.09 13.41 -54.05
CA PHE A 159 23.17 12.75 -54.78
C PHE A 159 22.77 12.37 -56.21
N ASP A 160 21.53 11.95 -56.42
CA ASP A 160 21.02 11.60 -57.76
C ASP A 160 20.87 12.85 -58.65
N GLU A 161 20.48 13.99 -58.06
CA GLU A 161 20.47 15.30 -58.74
C GLU A 161 21.89 15.74 -59.15
N LEU A 162 22.89 15.59 -58.26
CA LEU A 162 24.28 15.90 -58.59
C LEU A 162 24.84 15.00 -59.69
N GLU A 163 24.52 13.71 -59.67
CA GLU A 163 24.93 12.76 -60.70
C GLU A 163 24.35 13.15 -62.07
N THR A 164 23.07 13.51 -62.09
CA THR A 164 22.38 14.01 -63.29
C THR A 164 23.03 15.30 -63.79
N ALA A 165 23.34 16.25 -62.91
CA ALA A 165 23.96 17.53 -63.28
C ALA A 165 25.38 17.35 -63.85
N ILE A 166 26.20 16.48 -63.26
CA ILE A 166 27.54 16.16 -63.76
C ILE A 166 27.45 15.49 -65.14
N GLY A 167 26.48 14.58 -65.33
CA GLY A 167 26.25 13.91 -66.61
C GLY A 167 26.01 14.86 -67.78
N HIS A 168 25.20 15.91 -67.57
CA HIS A 168 24.84 16.91 -68.59
C HIS A 168 25.86 18.05 -68.78
N SER A 169 26.85 18.18 -67.90
CA SER A 169 27.88 19.23 -68.00
C SER A 169 28.81 19.00 -69.21
N PRO A 170 29.36 20.02 -69.88
CA PRO A 170 30.42 19.84 -70.88
C PRO A 170 31.85 19.84 -70.27
N ASP A 171 31.99 19.82 -68.94
CA ASP A 171 33.29 19.91 -68.24
C ASP A 171 34.21 18.70 -68.52
N GLU A 172 35.48 18.95 -68.87
CA GLU A 172 36.50 17.91 -69.10
C GLU A 172 36.88 17.16 -67.81
N ARG A 173 36.55 17.71 -66.63
CA ARG A 173 36.86 17.12 -65.31
C ARG A 173 35.75 16.23 -64.74
N LYS A 174 34.80 15.75 -65.54
CA LYS A 174 33.69 14.86 -65.10
C LYS A 174 34.13 13.69 -64.23
N ALA A 175 35.21 12.99 -64.62
CA ALA A 175 35.71 11.84 -63.88
C ALA A 175 36.05 12.20 -62.42
N GLN A 176 36.75 13.32 -62.22
CA GLN A 176 37.10 13.82 -60.88
C GLN A 176 35.85 14.19 -60.06
N LEU A 177 34.81 14.73 -60.70
CA LEU A 177 33.55 15.06 -60.03
C LEU A 177 32.77 13.79 -59.62
N HIS A 178 32.77 12.75 -60.45
CA HIS A 178 32.18 11.45 -60.12
C HIS A 178 32.93 10.75 -58.96
N ASP A 179 34.27 10.80 -58.95
CA ASP A 179 35.07 10.21 -57.86
C ASP A 179 34.78 10.88 -56.51
N ARG A 180 34.60 12.21 -56.51
CA ARG A 180 34.21 12.96 -55.33
C ARG A 180 32.78 12.63 -54.88
N LEU A 181 31.86 12.45 -55.83
CA LEU A 181 30.49 12.04 -55.54
C LEU A 181 30.44 10.64 -54.91
N HIS A 182 31.20 9.69 -55.46
CA HIS A 182 31.33 8.34 -54.89
C HIS A 182 31.87 8.38 -53.47
N SER A 183 32.96 9.13 -53.24
CA SER A 183 33.57 9.29 -51.91
C SER A 183 32.57 9.90 -50.90
N ALA A 184 31.74 10.86 -51.34
CA ALA A 184 30.72 11.46 -50.50
C ALA A 184 29.60 10.46 -50.14
N ARG A 185 29.17 9.61 -51.09
CA ARG A 185 28.17 8.55 -50.84
C ARG A 185 28.68 7.52 -49.82
N GLU A 186 29.94 7.09 -49.91
CA GLU A 186 30.54 6.13 -48.96
C GLU A 186 30.67 6.71 -47.54
N LEU A 187 30.87 8.02 -47.41
CA LEU A 187 30.96 8.70 -46.12
C LEU A 187 29.60 8.79 -45.40
N THR A 188 28.51 8.94 -46.16
CA THR A 188 27.15 8.93 -45.62
C THR A 188 26.71 7.53 -45.20
N ARG A 189 27.11 7.10 -43.99
CA ARG A 189 26.54 5.92 -43.31
C ARG A 189 25.09 6.20 -42.93
N ILE A 190 24.18 5.90 -43.83
CA ILE A 190 22.75 6.02 -43.63
C ILE A 190 22.26 4.82 -42.80
N PRO A 191 21.55 5.04 -41.68
CA PRO A 191 20.96 3.96 -40.90
C PRO A 191 19.95 3.15 -41.73
N ASP A 192 19.95 1.83 -41.56
CA ASP A 192 18.93 0.98 -42.19
C ASP A 192 17.57 1.22 -41.52
N VAL A 193 16.70 1.95 -42.23
CA VAL A 193 15.38 2.31 -41.74
C VAL A 193 14.47 1.10 -41.58
N LEU A 194 14.71 -0.01 -42.29
CA LEU A 194 13.97 -1.25 -42.07
C LEU A 194 14.34 -1.88 -40.71
N GLU A 195 15.61 -1.82 -40.31
CA GLU A 195 16.03 -2.30 -38.99
C GLU A 195 15.50 -1.40 -37.87
N ILE A 196 15.45 -0.09 -38.09
CA ILE A 196 14.85 0.86 -37.13
C ILE A 196 13.33 0.61 -37.01
N LEU A 197 12.63 0.37 -38.12
CA LEU A 197 11.20 0.06 -38.11
C LEU A 197 10.91 -1.28 -37.43
N LYS A 198 11.75 -2.30 -37.63
CA LYS A 198 11.63 -3.58 -36.90
C LYS A 198 11.81 -3.42 -35.39
N ALA A 199 12.64 -2.47 -34.96
CA ALA A 199 12.85 -2.17 -33.54
C ALA A 199 11.76 -1.29 -32.91
N TRP A 200 10.89 -0.68 -33.73
CA TRP A 200 9.75 0.10 -33.25
C TRP A 200 8.72 -0.81 -32.58
N LYS A 201 8.15 -0.32 -31.49
CA LYS A 201 7.10 -1.02 -30.75
C LYS A 201 5.74 -0.37 -31.02
N THR A 202 4.78 -1.20 -31.35
CA THR A 202 3.37 -0.81 -31.47
C THR A 202 2.80 -0.39 -30.11
N PRO A 203 1.69 0.38 -30.10
CA PRO A 203 1.03 0.73 -28.84
C PRO A 203 0.65 -0.50 -28.00
N GLU A 204 0.22 -1.58 -28.64
CA GLU A 204 -0.20 -2.81 -27.96
C GLU A 204 0.98 -3.50 -27.26
N GLU A 205 2.14 -3.59 -27.93
CA GLU A 205 3.35 -4.18 -27.34
C GLU A 205 3.86 -3.37 -26.13
N ILE A 206 3.78 -2.03 -26.22
CA ILE A 206 4.15 -1.15 -25.11
C ILE A 206 3.16 -1.29 -23.94
N TYR A 207 1.87 -1.40 -24.23
CA TYR A 207 0.82 -1.62 -23.22
C TYR A 207 1.06 -2.95 -22.48
N GLU A 208 1.24 -4.04 -23.21
CA GLU A 208 1.49 -5.37 -22.64
C GLU A 208 2.80 -5.43 -21.84
N GLU A 209 3.87 -4.78 -22.32
CA GLU A 209 5.13 -4.68 -21.57
C GLU A 209 4.96 -3.91 -20.24
N LYS A 210 4.18 -2.81 -20.23
CA LYS A 210 3.90 -2.07 -19.01
C LYS A 210 3.05 -2.88 -18.03
N LYS A 211 2.04 -3.59 -18.53
CA LYS A 211 1.17 -4.45 -17.72
C LYS A 211 1.89 -5.63 -17.10
N ARG A 212 2.95 -6.15 -17.73
CA ARG A 212 3.80 -7.22 -17.18
C ARG A 212 4.77 -6.74 -16.09
N ARG A 213 5.07 -5.45 -16.03
CA ARG A 213 6.04 -4.86 -15.08
C ARG A 213 5.40 -4.28 -13.82
N GLY A 214 4.11 -3.98 -13.85
CA GLY A 214 3.32 -3.53 -12.69
C GLY A 214 2.66 -4.70 -11.99
#